data_AF-A0AAQ1UJN7-F1
#
_entry.id   AF-A0AAQ1UJN7-F1
#
_cell.length_a   1.000
_cell.length_b   1.000
_cell.length_c   1.000
_cell.angle_alpha   90.00
_cell.angle_beta   90.00
_cell.angle_gamma   90.00
#
_symmetry.space_group_name_H-M   'P 1'
#
loop_
_entity.id
_entity.type
_entity.pdbx_description
1 polymer ?
#
loop_
_entity_poly.entity_id
_entity_poly.type
_entity_poly.pdbx_seq_one_letter_code
_entity_poly.pdbx_strand_id
1 'polypeptide(L)'
;MAYNKKEVLHANTEAIRAVLRLEKERREATEAEKGILRGYQGFGGLKCVLNRTDNPDDIRYWSKSEQNLFEPTQQLKQMIYREAVDANTAKRYWESIKASVLTSFYTDTRIVSAISDALTSVNVLIRRCLDPSAGMGAFAETFASQAGVVDAMEKDLLTARISQALHPYGKGNIFVRNEPFEAIGELEDKDKYDLITSNIPFGDFMVYDREYSKGKDTLKRESTRPFTITSS
;
A
#
# COMPACT_ATOMS: atom_id res chain seq x y z
N MET A 1 5.57 21.60 3.85
CA MET A 1 5.04 22.13 2.57
C MET A 1 3.57 21.79 2.50
N ALA A 2 2.72 22.67 1.96
CA ALA A 2 1.29 22.38 1.83
C ALA A 2 1.07 21.22 0.86
N TYR A 3 0.12 20.32 1.17
CA TYR A 3 -0.20 19.16 0.34
C TYR A 3 -0.78 19.61 -1.01
N ASN A 4 0.01 19.51 -2.09
CA ASN A 4 -0.41 19.89 -3.43
C ASN A 4 -1.03 18.68 -4.16
N LYS A 5 -2.36 18.60 -4.12
CA LYS A 5 -3.14 17.53 -4.77
C LYS A 5 -2.77 17.32 -6.24
N LYS A 6 -2.48 18.39 -7.00
CA LYS A 6 -2.20 18.29 -8.43
C LYS A 6 -0.84 17.64 -8.69
N GLU A 7 0.18 18.04 -7.93
CA GLU A 7 1.53 17.46 -8.03
C GLU A 7 1.53 15.99 -7.60
N VAL A 8 0.85 15.65 -6.50
CA VAL A 8 0.72 14.26 -6.02
C VAL A 8 0.00 13.40 -7.05
N LEU A 9 -1.11 13.89 -7.62
CA LEU A 9 -1.83 13.17 -8.68
C LEU A 9 -0.96 12.95 -9.92
N HIS A 10 -0.17 13.95 -10.31
CA HIS A 10 0.77 13.82 -11.41
C HIS A 10 1.87 12.78 -11.11
N ALA A 11 2.52 12.87 -9.96
CA ALA A 11 3.56 11.92 -9.55
C ALA A 11 3.02 10.48 -9.49
N ASN A 12 1.83 10.29 -8.89
CA ASN A 12 1.17 9.00 -8.87
C ASN A 12 0.84 8.49 -10.28
N THR A 13 0.38 9.38 -11.18
CA THR A 13 0.09 9.01 -12.57
C THR A 13 1.32 8.48 -13.30
N GLU A 14 2.46 9.14 -13.11
CA GLU A 14 3.72 8.71 -13.73
C GLU A 14 4.26 7.41 -13.13
N ALA A 15 4.11 7.19 -11.81
CA ALA A 15 4.44 5.92 -11.19
C ALA A 15 3.57 4.76 -11.71
N ILE A 16 2.26 4.98 -11.86
CA ILE A 16 1.33 3.99 -12.42
C ILE A 16 1.69 3.68 -13.87
N ARG A 17 1.97 4.71 -14.67
CA ARG A 17 2.41 4.55 -16.06
C ARG A 17 3.67 3.70 -16.15
N ALA A 18 4.65 3.96 -15.28
CA ALA A 18 5.89 3.20 -15.21
C ALA A 18 5.62 1.72 -14.89
N VAL A 19 4.81 1.41 -13.86
CA VAL A 19 4.47 0.02 -13.52
C VAL A 19 3.76 -0.69 -14.68
N LEU A 20 2.75 -0.08 -15.28
CA LEU A 20 2.01 -0.69 -16.40
C LEU A 20 2.94 -1.00 -17.57
N ARG A 21 3.90 -0.11 -17.85
CA ARG A 21 4.93 -0.33 -18.87
C ARG A 21 5.85 -1.49 -18.51
N LEU A 22 6.35 -1.56 -17.28
CA LEU A 22 7.22 -2.63 -16.80
C LEU A 22 6.53 -4.00 -16.88
N GLU A 23 5.26 -4.08 -16.50
CA GLU A 23 4.45 -5.30 -16.61
C GLU A 23 4.25 -5.73 -18.07
N LYS A 24 3.94 -4.77 -18.95
CA LYS A 24 3.75 -5.01 -20.38
C LYS A 24 5.03 -5.48 -21.08
N GLU A 25 6.17 -4.85 -20.75
CA GLU A 25 7.48 -5.18 -21.31
C GLU A 25 8.13 -6.39 -20.61
N ARG A 26 7.57 -6.87 -19.50
CA ARG A 26 8.07 -7.99 -18.68
C ARG A 26 9.54 -7.81 -18.31
N ARG A 27 9.89 -6.62 -17.81
CA ARG A 27 11.26 -6.30 -17.40
C ARG A 27 11.33 -5.60 -16.05
N GLU A 28 12.54 -5.57 -15.50
CA GLU A 28 12.84 -4.84 -14.27
C GLU A 28 12.88 -3.31 -14.51
N ALA A 29 12.61 -2.56 -13.44
CA ALA A 29 12.69 -1.12 -13.42
C ALA A 29 14.14 -0.63 -13.56
N THR A 30 14.37 0.34 -14.44
CA THR A 30 15.62 1.10 -14.47
C THR A 30 15.75 2.00 -13.23
N GLU A 31 16.95 2.46 -12.91
CA GLU A 31 17.15 3.37 -11.77
C GLU A 31 16.35 4.68 -11.90
N ALA A 32 16.18 5.19 -13.12
CA ALA A 32 15.33 6.36 -13.39
C ALA A 32 13.85 6.05 -13.09
N GLU A 33 13.35 4.89 -13.52
CA GLU A 33 11.98 4.46 -13.22
C GLU A 33 11.79 4.19 -11.73
N LYS A 34 12.76 3.60 -11.04
CA LYS A 34 12.72 3.46 -9.56
C LYS A 34 12.60 4.82 -8.87
N GLY A 35 13.27 5.85 -9.39
CA GLY A 35 13.08 7.23 -8.92
C GLY A 35 11.64 7.73 -9.04
N ILE A 36 10.98 7.44 -10.17
CA ILE A 36 9.56 7.77 -10.41
C ILE A 36 8.67 6.97 -9.46
N LEU A 37 8.90 5.67 -9.31
CA LEU A 37 8.12 4.77 -8.47
C LEU A 37 8.17 5.17 -6.99
N ARG A 38 9.34 5.61 -6.48
CA ARG A 38 9.48 6.15 -5.11
C ARG A 38 8.71 7.46 -4.89
N GLY A 39 8.34 8.16 -5.96
CA GLY A 39 7.50 9.36 -5.90
C GLY A 39 6.01 9.06 -5.65
N TYR A 40 5.59 7.80 -5.68
CA TYR A 40 4.21 7.41 -5.40
C TYR A 40 3.85 7.61 -3.93
N GLN A 41 2.75 8.33 -3.68
CA GLN A 41 2.28 8.66 -2.33
C GLN A 41 0.89 8.08 -2.01
N GLY A 42 0.29 7.31 -2.94
CA GLY A 42 -1.07 6.81 -2.80
C GLY A 42 -2.15 7.88 -2.95
N PHE A 43 -3.42 7.49 -2.83
CA PHE A 43 -4.58 8.35 -3.12
C PHE A 43 -5.37 8.80 -1.89
N GLY A 44 -4.87 8.60 -0.67
CA GLY A 44 -5.55 8.97 0.59
C GLY A 44 -6.04 10.43 0.64
N GLY A 45 -5.24 11.37 0.09
CA GLY A 45 -5.61 12.80 0.00
C GLY A 45 -6.29 13.22 -1.31
N LEU A 46 -6.49 12.29 -2.25
CA LEU A 46 -6.99 12.52 -3.61
C LEU A 46 -8.41 11.98 -3.80
N LYS A 47 -9.35 12.40 -2.94
CA LYS A 47 -10.78 12.01 -3.04
C LYS A 47 -11.42 12.31 -4.41
N CYS A 48 -10.82 13.18 -5.20
CA CYS A 48 -11.26 13.50 -6.56
C CYS A 48 -11.35 12.29 -7.49
N VAL A 49 -10.58 11.21 -7.26
CA VAL A 49 -10.64 9.98 -8.06
C VAL A 49 -11.92 9.17 -7.86
N LEU A 50 -12.72 9.50 -6.84
CA LEU A 50 -14.04 8.90 -6.60
C LEU A 50 -15.14 9.56 -7.44
N ASN A 51 -14.89 10.76 -7.96
CA ASN A 51 -15.84 11.50 -8.76
C ASN A 51 -15.92 10.94 -10.19
N ARG A 52 -17.04 11.18 -10.87
CA ARG A 52 -17.22 10.80 -12.28
C ARG A 52 -16.31 11.64 -13.18
N THR A 53 -15.69 11.00 -14.16
CA THR A 53 -14.79 11.61 -15.16
C THR A 53 -14.94 10.98 -16.55
N ASP A 54 -16.08 10.34 -16.79
CA ASP A 54 -16.31 9.57 -18.03
C ASP A 54 -16.58 10.51 -19.20
N ASN A 55 -17.27 11.62 -18.94
CA ASN A 55 -17.60 12.63 -19.94
C ASN A 55 -17.04 14.00 -19.55
N PRO A 56 -16.61 14.85 -20.52
CA PRO A 56 -16.16 16.21 -20.24
C PRO A 56 -17.18 17.05 -19.46
N ASP A 57 -18.49 16.81 -19.65
CA ASP A 57 -19.56 17.50 -18.92
C ASP A 57 -19.63 17.12 -17.42
N ASP A 58 -18.98 16.04 -16.99
CA ASP A 58 -18.98 15.61 -15.58
C ASP A 58 -18.33 16.65 -14.66
N ILE A 59 -17.50 17.56 -15.19
CA ILE A 59 -16.88 18.67 -14.45
C ILE A 59 -17.91 19.54 -13.71
N ARG A 60 -19.17 19.57 -14.17
CA ARG A 60 -20.26 20.32 -13.52
C ARG A 60 -20.63 19.76 -12.15
N TYR A 61 -20.37 18.47 -11.91
CA TYR A 61 -20.60 17.82 -10.62
C TYR A 61 -19.41 17.92 -9.66
N TRP A 62 -18.30 18.50 -10.11
CA TRP A 62 -17.10 18.69 -9.30
C TRP A 62 -17.18 19.98 -8.49
N SER A 63 -16.62 19.97 -7.28
CA SER A 63 -16.47 21.16 -6.46
C SER A 63 -15.59 22.20 -7.18
N LYS A 64 -15.94 23.49 -7.09
CA LYS A 64 -15.17 24.57 -7.75
C LYS A 64 -13.68 24.54 -7.38
N SER A 65 -13.36 24.13 -6.15
CA SER A 65 -11.99 24.00 -5.65
C SER A 65 -11.21 22.81 -6.24
N GLU A 66 -11.87 21.85 -6.87
CA GLU A 66 -11.24 20.63 -7.41
C GLU A 66 -11.39 20.48 -8.92
N GLN A 67 -12.07 21.41 -9.61
CA GLN A 67 -12.20 21.38 -11.07
C GLN A 67 -10.85 21.36 -11.80
N ASN A 68 -9.80 21.95 -11.21
CA ASN A 68 -8.44 21.89 -11.73
C ASN A 68 -7.80 20.49 -11.69
N LEU A 69 -8.39 19.54 -10.96
CA LEU A 69 -7.97 18.13 -10.88
C LEU A 69 -8.80 17.23 -11.81
N PHE A 70 -9.87 17.75 -12.43
CA PHE A 70 -10.76 16.98 -13.30
C PHE A 70 -10.01 16.38 -14.49
N GLU A 71 -9.36 17.23 -15.28
CA GLU A 71 -8.61 16.82 -16.48
C GLU A 71 -7.47 15.85 -16.12
N PRO A 72 -6.60 16.13 -15.12
CA PRO A 72 -5.60 15.16 -14.67
C PRO A 72 -6.18 13.80 -14.23
N THR A 73 -7.32 13.81 -13.53
CA THR A 73 -7.97 12.57 -13.06
C THR A 73 -8.55 11.77 -14.23
N GLN A 74 -9.17 12.47 -15.19
CA GLN A 74 -9.66 11.87 -16.42
C GLN A 74 -8.52 11.26 -17.24
N GLN A 75 -7.41 11.98 -17.40
CA GLN A 75 -6.22 11.49 -18.10
C GLN A 75 -5.62 10.26 -17.43
N LEU A 76 -5.56 10.23 -16.08
CA LEU A 76 -5.13 9.05 -15.32
C LEU A 76 -6.00 7.84 -15.65
N LYS A 77 -7.34 7.98 -15.57
CA LYS A 77 -8.27 6.90 -15.86
C LYS A 77 -8.11 6.41 -17.30
N GLN A 78 -8.09 7.31 -18.28
CA GLN A 78 -7.90 6.96 -19.69
C GLN A 78 -6.56 6.25 -19.93
N MET A 79 -5.48 6.72 -19.29
CA MET A 79 -4.16 6.11 -19.38
C MET A 79 -4.18 4.66 -18.87
N ILE A 80 -4.78 4.40 -17.69
CA ILE A 80 -4.88 3.04 -17.15
C ILE A 80 -5.61 2.10 -18.12
N TYR A 81 -6.76 2.54 -18.65
CA TYR A 81 -7.55 1.73 -19.59
C TYR A 81 -6.88 1.55 -20.96
N ARG A 82 -5.98 2.45 -21.35
CA ARG A 82 -5.22 2.35 -22.60
C ARG A 82 -3.98 1.48 -22.48
N GLU A 83 -3.25 1.57 -21.37
CA GLU A 83 -1.95 0.92 -21.19
C GLU A 83 -2.05 -0.47 -20.55
N ALA A 84 -3.10 -0.74 -19.77
CA ALA A 84 -3.31 -2.06 -19.17
C ALA A 84 -3.49 -3.15 -20.24
N VAL A 85 -3.10 -4.38 -19.88
CA VAL A 85 -3.13 -5.55 -20.78
C VAL A 85 -4.54 -5.88 -21.26
N ASP A 86 -5.54 -5.67 -20.41
CA ASP A 86 -6.94 -5.94 -20.70
C ASP A 86 -7.88 -5.09 -19.82
N ALA A 87 -9.16 -5.04 -20.20
CA ALA A 87 -10.16 -4.21 -19.53
C ALA A 87 -10.45 -4.65 -18.07
N ASN A 88 -10.30 -5.93 -17.74
CA ASN A 88 -10.49 -6.41 -16.37
C ASN A 88 -9.31 -5.98 -15.48
N THR A 89 -8.08 -6.07 -16.00
CA THR A 89 -6.89 -5.53 -15.33
C THR A 89 -7.00 -4.03 -15.11
N ALA A 90 -7.39 -3.26 -16.14
CA ALA A 90 -7.64 -1.81 -16.02
C ALA A 90 -8.67 -1.49 -14.91
N LYS A 91 -9.79 -2.23 -14.89
CA LYS A 91 -10.82 -2.09 -13.87
C LYS A 91 -10.27 -2.36 -12.48
N ARG A 92 -9.50 -3.44 -12.29
CA ARG A 92 -8.88 -3.77 -10.99
C ARG A 92 -7.93 -2.67 -10.49
N TYR A 93 -7.10 -2.12 -11.38
CA TYR A 93 -6.25 -0.97 -11.04
C TYR A 93 -7.06 0.25 -10.60
N TRP A 94 -8.13 0.58 -11.34
CA TRP A 94 -9.01 1.70 -10.98
C TRP A 94 -9.74 1.47 -9.65
N GLU A 95 -10.21 0.25 -9.38
CA GLU A 95 -10.80 -0.10 -8.08
C GLU A 95 -9.77 -0.02 -6.94
N SER A 96 -8.52 -0.44 -7.17
CA SER A 96 -7.41 -0.29 -6.22
C SER A 96 -7.20 1.19 -5.84
N ILE A 97 -7.13 2.07 -6.82
CA ILE A 97 -7.00 3.52 -6.61
C ILE A 97 -8.13 4.03 -5.72
N LYS A 98 -9.38 3.71 -6.03
CA LYS A 98 -10.54 4.15 -5.24
C LYS A 98 -10.53 3.58 -3.81
N ALA A 99 -10.15 2.31 -3.64
CA ALA A 99 -10.07 1.68 -2.33
C ALA A 99 -8.98 2.31 -1.46
N SER A 100 -7.82 2.63 -2.06
CA SER A 100 -6.68 3.24 -1.37
C SER A 100 -6.99 4.64 -0.81
N VAL A 101 -7.98 5.35 -1.35
CA VAL A 101 -8.44 6.65 -0.81
C VAL A 101 -8.85 6.54 0.67
N LEU A 102 -9.41 5.40 1.07
CA LEU A 102 -9.92 5.19 2.43
C LEU A 102 -8.87 4.64 3.39
N THR A 103 -7.76 4.10 2.89
CA THR A 103 -6.83 3.27 3.68
C THR A 103 -5.35 3.63 3.52
N SER A 104 -4.98 4.53 2.61
CA SER A 104 -3.59 5.00 2.46
C SER A 104 -3.23 5.96 3.58
N PHE A 105 -2.71 5.43 4.68
CA PHE A 105 -2.06 6.21 5.73
C PHE A 105 -0.55 6.26 5.47
N TYR A 106 0.04 7.45 5.55
CA TYR A 106 1.46 7.65 5.34
C TYR A 106 2.27 7.30 6.60
N THR A 107 3.33 6.52 6.44
CA THR A 107 4.31 6.23 7.50
C THR A 107 5.51 7.14 7.34
N ASP A 108 5.78 7.98 8.34
CA ASP A 108 6.95 8.86 8.34
C ASP A 108 8.23 8.05 8.58
N THR A 109 9.16 8.09 7.61
CA THR A 109 10.40 7.33 7.67
C THR A 109 11.26 7.69 8.88
N ARG A 110 11.16 8.91 9.41
CA ARG A 110 11.90 9.31 10.63
C ARG A 110 11.45 8.54 11.86
N ILE A 111 10.15 8.21 11.94
CA ILE A 111 9.60 7.39 13.03
C ILE A 111 10.11 5.96 12.89
N VAL A 112 10.08 5.42 11.68
CA VAL A 112 10.56 4.06 11.38
C VAL A 112 12.04 3.92 11.71
N SER A 113 12.88 4.87 11.29
CA SER A 113 14.31 4.87 11.60
C SER A 113 14.56 4.92 13.11
N ALA A 114 13.85 5.77 13.84
CA ALA A 114 14.00 5.85 15.30
C ALA A 114 13.65 4.52 16.00
N ILE A 115 12.61 3.82 15.55
CA ILE A 115 12.22 2.49 16.07
C ILE A 115 13.33 1.47 15.76
N SER A 116 13.83 1.48 14.54
CA SER A 116 14.88 0.57 14.08
C SER A 116 16.22 0.78 14.79
N ASP A 117 16.62 2.03 15.01
CA ASP A 117 17.82 2.39 15.78
C ASP A 117 17.70 1.93 17.24
N ALA A 118 16.53 2.10 17.85
CA ALA A 118 16.26 1.63 19.21
C ALA A 118 16.40 0.10 19.31
N LEU A 119 15.89 -0.67 18.35
CA LEU A 119 16.02 -2.13 18.33
C LEU A 119 17.48 -2.57 18.10
N THR A 120 18.21 -1.87 17.23
CA THR A 120 19.63 -2.15 16.96
C THR A 120 20.49 -1.97 18.20
N SER A 121 20.16 -0.99 19.06
CA SER A 121 20.90 -0.75 20.30
C SER A 121 20.88 -1.92 21.29
N VAL A 122 19.90 -2.83 21.15
CA VAL A 122 19.73 -4.01 22.02
C VAL A 122 20.43 -5.25 21.43
N ASN A 123 21.05 -5.13 20.25
CA ASN A 123 21.85 -6.16 19.57
C ASN A 123 21.10 -7.50 19.37
N VAL A 124 19.80 -7.41 19.08
CA VAL A 124 18.96 -8.57 18.78
C VAL A 124 19.21 -9.02 17.33
N LEU A 125 19.55 -10.29 17.14
CA LEU A 125 19.68 -10.87 15.80
C LEU A 125 18.29 -11.17 15.22
N ILE A 126 17.92 -10.45 14.16
CA ILE A 126 16.65 -10.65 13.44
C ILE A 126 16.95 -11.46 12.18
N ARG A 127 16.43 -12.70 12.09
CA ARG A 127 16.61 -13.55 10.89
C ARG A 127 15.48 -13.32 9.91
N ARG A 128 14.23 -13.25 10.41
CA ARG A 128 13.04 -12.97 9.59
C ARG A 128 12.18 -11.88 10.21
N CYS A 129 11.90 -10.86 9.42
CA CYS A 129 10.97 -9.78 9.72
C CYS A 129 9.73 -9.90 8.84
N LEU A 130 8.56 -9.57 9.39
CA LEU A 130 7.31 -9.42 8.66
C LEU A 130 6.82 -7.97 8.74
N ASP A 131 6.45 -7.41 7.59
CA ASP A 131 5.67 -6.19 7.47
C ASP A 131 4.28 -6.50 6.87
N PRO A 132 3.24 -6.70 7.69
CA PRO A 132 1.93 -7.19 7.25
C PRO A 132 1.07 -6.12 6.54
N SER A 133 1.51 -4.86 6.51
CA SER A 133 0.80 -3.76 5.85
C SER A 133 1.81 -2.77 5.27
N ALA A 134 2.64 -3.27 4.37
CA ALA A 134 3.89 -2.63 4.02
C ALA A 134 3.71 -1.28 3.30
N GLY A 135 2.60 -1.08 2.62
CA GLY A 135 2.42 0.07 1.74
C GLY A 135 3.58 0.16 0.75
N MET A 136 4.25 1.32 0.75
CA MET A 136 5.44 1.56 -0.07
C MET A 136 6.74 0.97 0.51
N GLY A 137 6.68 0.22 1.61
CA GLY A 137 7.80 -0.53 2.16
C GLY A 137 8.67 0.26 3.14
N ALA A 138 8.16 1.29 3.82
CA ALA A 138 8.98 2.10 4.73
C ALA A 138 9.64 1.27 5.85
N PHE A 139 8.86 0.39 6.51
CA PHE A 139 9.39 -0.57 7.49
C PHE A 139 10.25 -1.62 6.80
N ALA A 140 9.76 -2.21 5.71
CA ALA A 140 10.50 -3.24 5.00
C ALA A 140 11.91 -2.81 4.55
N GLU A 141 12.06 -1.63 3.97
CA GLU A 141 13.33 -1.05 3.55
C GLU A 141 14.25 -0.75 4.74
N THR A 142 13.70 -0.22 5.84
CA THR A 142 14.50 0.11 7.03
C THR A 142 15.08 -1.16 7.66
N PHE A 143 14.24 -2.18 7.85
CA PHE A 143 14.63 -3.44 8.49
C PHE A 143 15.40 -4.38 7.57
N ALA A 144 15.42 -4.16 6.25
CA ALA A 144 16.24 -4.94 5.32
C ALA A 144 17.75 -4.87 5.64
N SER A 145 18.21 -3.81 6.29
CA SER A 145 19.62 -3.69 6.73
C SER A 145 19.95 -4.51 7.98
N GLN A 146 18.92 -4.90 8.76
CA GLN A 146 19.05 -5.54 10.08
C GLN A 146 18.53 -6.97 10.10
N ALA A 147 17.65 -7.32 9.16
CA ALA A 147 17.04 -8.65 9.05
C ALA A 147 17.69 -9.47 7.94
N GLY A 148 17.81 -10.78 8.15
CA GLY A 148 18.23 -11.71 7.09
C GLY A 148 17.25 -11.72 5.90
N VAL A 149 15.95 -11.74 6.20
CA VAL A 149 14.84 -11.71 5.24
C VAL A 149 13.72 -10.82 5.77
N VAL A 150 13.09 -10.05 4.89
CA VAL A 150 11.90 -9.24 5.17
C VAL A 150 10.77 -9.69 4.24
N ASP A 151 9.72 -10.29 4.80
CA ASP A 151 8.47 -10.54 4.08
C ASP A 151 7.56 -9.31 4.25
N ALA A 152 7.03 -8.78 3.16
CA ALA A 152 6.17 -7.60 3.14
C ALA A 152 4.83 -7.96 2.47
N MET A 153 3.72 -7.67 3.13
CA MET A 153 2.36 -7.92 2.62
C MET A 153 1.66 -6.59 2.37
N GLU A 154 1.01 -6.48 1.21
CA GLU A 154 0.20 -5.31 0.86
C GLU A 154 -1.08 -5.74 0.15
N LYS A 155 -2.22 -5.28 0.66
CA LYS A 155 -3.55 -5.62 0.15
C LYS A 155 -3.89 -4.83 -1.11
N ASP A 156 -3.48 -3.56 -1.18
CA ASP A 156 -3.72 -2.70 -2.34
C ASP A 156 -2.87 -3.18 -3.53
N LEU A 157 -3.55 -3.57 -4.61
CA LEU A 157 -2.92 -4.11 -5.81
C LEU A 157 -1.86 -3.16 -6.37
N LEU A 158 -2.21 -1.89 -6.55
CA LEU A 158 -1.32 -0.93 -7.20
C LEU A 158 -0.08 -0.66 -6.34
N THR A 159 -0.26 -0.44 -5.05
CA THR A 159 0.84 -0.21 -4.10
C THR A 159 1.75 -1.43 -4.02
N ALA A 160 1.20 -2.64 -3.96
CA ALA A 160 1.97 -3.87 -3.99
C ALA A 160 2.78 -4.02 -5.30
N ARG A 161 2.19 -3.69 -6.46
CA ARG A 161 2.90 -3.74 -7.75
C ARG A 161 4.04 -2.74 -7.84
N ILE A 162 3.83 -1.52 -7.35
CA ILE A 162 4.88 -0.49 -7.29
C ILE A 162 6.02 -0.98 -6.37
N SER A 163 5.69 -1.49 -5.19
CA SER A 163 6.66 -2.00 -4.23
C SER A 163 7.43 -3.22 -4.77
N GLN A 164 6.76 -4.14 -5.48
CA GLN A 164 7.41 -5.26 -6.20
C GLN A 164 8.37 -4.79 -7.30
N ALA A 165 8.05 -3.69 -8.00
CA ALA A 165 8.94 -3.11 -9.00
C ALA A 165 10.17 -2.43 -8.37
N LEU A 166 10.06 -1.95 -7.13
CA LEU A 166 11.19 -1.42 -6.33
C LEU A 166 12.05 -2.54 -5.74
N HIS A 167 11.43 -3.66 -5.36
CA HIS A 167 12.07 -4.82 -4.73
C HIS A 167 11.85 -6.09 -5.56
N PRO A 168 12.53 -6.22 -6.72
CA PRO A 168 12.36 -7.36 -7.60
C PRO A 168 12.82 -8.66 -6.93
N TYR A 169 12.07 -9.74 -7.17
CA TYR A 169 12.33 -11.04 -6.55
C TYR A 169 13.75 -11.55 -6.85
N GLY A 170 14.46 -11.99 -5.81
CA GLY A 170 15.84 -12.46 -5.92
C GLY A 170 16.89 -11.34 -5.98
N LYS A 171 16.49 -10.07 -5.89
CA LYS A 171 17.37 -8.92 -5.72
C LYS A 171 17.17 -8.33 -4.33
N GLY A 172 18.10 -8.63 -3.43
CA GLY A 172 18.02 -8.24 -2.02
C GLY A 172 17.24 -9.25 -1.18
N ASN A 173 16.75 -8.80 -0.03
CA ASN A 173 16.13 -9.63 1.00
C ASN A 173 14.70 -9.21 1.34
N ILE A 174 14.09 -8.31 0.56
CA ILE A 174 12.70 -7.88 0.71
C ILE A 174 11.83 -8.66 -0.27
N PHE A 175 10.76 -9.29 0.22
CA PHE A 175 9.82 -10.09 -0.56
C PHE A 175 8.41 -9.54 -0.41
N VAL A 176 7.91 -8.89 -1.46
CA VAL A 176 6.59 -8.22 -1.43
C VAL A 176 5.50 -9.12 -2.02
N ARG A 177 4.43 -9.33 -1.26
CA ARG A 177 3.24 -10.12 -1.64
C ARG A 177 2.02 -9.23 -1.73
N ASN A 178 1.25 -9.36 -2.82
CA ASN A 178 -0.03 -8.68 -2.94
C ASN A 178 -1.16 -9.51 -2.30
N GLU A 179 -1.15 -9.58 -0.98
CA GLU A 179 -2.11 -10.34 -0.19
C GLU A 179 -2.47 -9.56 1.08
N PRO A 180 -3.72 -9.66 1.56
CA PRO A 180 -4.07 -9.14 2.87
C PRO A 180 -3.39 -9.98 3.97
N PHE A 181 -3.09 -9.37 5.12
CA PHE A 181 -2.44 -10.06 6.25
C PHE A 181 -3.20 -11.32 6.68
N GLU A 182 -4.52 -11.32 6.59
CA GLU A 182 -5.39 -12.44 6.95
C GLU A 182 -5.11 -13.72 6.14
N ALA A 183 -4.45 -13.61 4.97
CA ALA A 183 -4.05 -14.76 4.17
C ALA A 183 -2.83 -15.51 4.73
N ILE A 184 -2.09 -14.92 5.68
CA ILE A 184 -0.85 -15.52 6.22
C ILE A 184 -1.11 -16.86 6.93
N GLY A 185 -2.30 -17.03 7.52
CA GLY A 185 -2.67 -18.20 8.31
C GLY A 185 -2.88 -19.49 7.50
N GLU A 186 -3.07 -19.39 6.17
CA GLU A 186 -3.11 -20.56 5.29
C GLU A 186 -1.71 -20.94 4.76
N LEU A 187 -0.71 -20.06 4.93
CA LEU A 187 0.57 -20.14 4.22
C LEU A 187 1.77 -20.53 5.10
N GLU A 188 1.76 -20.33 6.43
CA GLU A 188 3.00 -20.41 7.23
C GLU A 188 2.88 -21.06 8.63
N ASP A 189 4.02 -21.62 9.09
CA ASP A 189 4.25 -22.06 10.47
C ASP A 189 4.18 -20.87 11.43
N LYS A 190 3.40 -21.00 12.52
CA LYS A 190 3.07 -19.93 13.47
C LYS A 190 4.29 -19.31 14.20
N ASP A 191 5.48 -19.92 14.09
CA ASP A 191 6.72 -19.52 14.78
C ASP A 191 7.86 -19.11 13.82
N LYS A 192 7.55 -18.67 12.60
CA LYS A 192 8.56 -18.36 11.57
C LYS A 192 9.27 -17.01 11.74
N TYR A 193 8.62 -16.01 12.36
CA TYR A 193 9.10 -14.62 12.37
C TYR A 193 9.68 -14.22 13.73
N ASP A 194 10.86 -13.58 13.70
CA ASP A 194 11.51 -13.04 14.90
C ASP A 194 10.99 -11.64 15.25
N LEU A 195 10.52 -10.90 14.25
CA LEU A 195 10.02 -9.54 14.37
C LEU A 195 8.85 -9.31 13.42
N ILE A 196 7.82 -8.62 13.92
CA ILE A 196 6.71 -8.10 13.11
C ILE A 196 6.65 -6.59 13.32
N THR A 197 6.73 -5.82 12.25
CA THR A 197 6.69 -4.35 12.27
C THR A 197 5.62 -3.84 11.33
N SER A 198 4.78 -2.91 11.76
CA SER A 198 3.67 -2.45 10.93
C SER A 198 3.16 -1.08 11.36
N ASN A 199 2.70 -0.29 10.39
CA ASN A 199 1.82 0.86 10.65
C ASN A 199 0.37 0.45 10.33
N ILE A 200 -0.22 -0.32 11.25
CA ILE A 200 -1.59 -0.81 11.06
C ILE A 200 -2.56 0.38 11.15
N PRO A 201 -3.43 0.59 10.16
CA PRO A 201 -4.44 1.62 10.25
C PRO A 201 -5.38 1.35 11.43
N PHE A 202 -5.57 2.35 12.29
CA PHE A 202 -6.60 2.31 13.31
C PHE A 202 -7.96 2.60 12.66
N GLY A 203 -8.85 1.61 12.61
CA GLY A 203 -10.23 1.78 12.13
C GLY A 203 -11.15 0.67 12.61
N ASP A 204 -12.46 0.94 12.63
CA ASP A 204 -13.51 0.00 13.04
C ASP A 204 -13.76 -1.07 11.97
N PHE A 205 -12.79 -1.96 11.79
CA PHE A 205 -12.91 -3.09 10.88
C PHE A 205 -13.19 -4.37 11.68
N MET A 206 -14.27 -5.07 11.34
CA MET A 206 -14.49 -6.41 11.88
C MET A 206 -13.50 -7.39 11.25
N VAL A 207 -12.59 -7.94 12.05
CA VAL A 207 -11.68 -9.00 11.62
C VAL A 207 -12.35 -10.34 11.92
N TYR A 208 -12.80 -11.03 10.87
CA TYR A 208 -13.40 -12.35 11.02
C TYR A 208 -12.31 -13.42 11.08
N ASP A 209 -11.97 -13.87 12.29
CA ASP A 209 -11.12 -15.03 12.52
C ASP A 209 -11.97 -16.21 12.99
N ARG A 210 -11.95 -17.31 12.23
CA ARG A 210 -12.77 -18.52 12.50
C ARG A 210 -12.31 -19.29 13.74
N GLU A 211 -11.02 -19.25 14.10
CA GLU A 211 -10.49 -19.87 15.32
C GLU A 211 -10.87 -19.04 16.55
N TYR A 212 -10.78 -17.71 16.44
CA TYR A 212 -11.06 -16.78 17.54
C TYR A 212 -12.56 -16.60 17.81
N SER A 213 -13.41 -16.65 16.76
CA SER A 213 -14.87 -16.49 16.88
C SER A 213 -15.57 -17.71 17.51
N LYS A 214 -14.98 -18.92 17.42
CA LYS A 214 -15.55 -20.17 17.96
C LYS A 214 -14.87 -20.67 19.24
N GLY A 215 -13.81 -20.01 19.70
CA GLY A 215 -13.10 -20.39 20.93
C GLY A 215 -13.89 -20.09 22.21
N LYS A 216 -13.64 -20.86 23.28
CA LYS A 216 -14.14 -20.59 24.64
C LYS A 216 -13.42 -19.43 25.35
N ASP A 217 -12.35 -18.93 24.74
CA ASP A 217 -11.51 -17.88 25.28
C ASP A 217 -12.13 -16.50 24.98
N THR A 218 -12.66 -15.88 26.02
CA THR A 218 -13.37 -14.59 25.95
C THR A 218 -12.50 -13.47 25.40
N LEU A 219 -11.20 -13.46 25.71
CA LEU A 219 -10.25 -12.44 25.22
C LEU A 219 -10.06 -12.55 23.70
N LYS A 220 -9.95 -13.79 23.20
CA LYS A 220 -9.86 -14.07 21.76
C LYS A 220 -11.15 -13.69 21.02
N ARG A 221 -12.31 -13.90 21.64
CA ARG A 221 -13.57 -13.52 21.01
C ARG A 221 -13.74 -11.99 20.97
N GLU A 222 -13.25 -11.27 21.97
CA GLU A 222 -13.30 -9.81 22.01
C GLU A 222 -12.34 -9.16 21.01
N SER A 223 -11.18 -9.77 20.72
CA SER A 223 -10.24 -9.26 19.71
C SER A 223 -10.74 -9.35 18.25
N THR A 224 -11.91 -9.97 18.01
CA THR A 224 -12.60 -9.98 16.71
C THR A 224 -13.66 -8.87 16.57
N ARG A 225 -13.91 -8.10 17.64
CA ARG A 225 -14.89 -7.00 17.65
C ARG A 225 -14.20 -5.67 17.34
N PRO A 226 -14.90 -4.72 16.70
CA PRO A 226 -14.36 -3.38 16.45
C PRO A 226 -14.11 -2.64 17.78
N PHE A 227 -13.02 -1.88 17.84
CA PHE A 227 -12.61 -1.11 19.02
C PHE A 227 -13.46 0.16 19.16
N THR A 228 -14.59 0.08 19.86
CA THR A 228 -15.33 1.28 20.26
C THR A 228 -14.62 1.95 21.43
N ILE A 229 -13.81 2.98 21.16
CA ILE A 229 -13.39 3.93 22.20
C ILE A 229 -14.60 4.84 22.47
N THR A 230 -15.42 4.49 23.46
CA THR A 230 -16.38 5.44 24.02
C THR A 230 -15.58 6.49 24.80
N SER A 231 -15.48 7.70 24.24
CA SER A 231 -15.02 8.87 24.96
C SER A 231 -15.88 9.05 26.21
N SER A 232 -15.23 9.10 27.39
CA SER A 232 -15.88 9.44 28.66
C SER A 232 -16.06 10.95 28.79
#